data_AF-A0A1R3L0A5-F1
#
_entry.id   AF-A0A1R3L0A5-F1
#
_cell.length_a   1.000
_cell.length_b   1.000
_cell.length_c   1.000
_cell.angle_alpha   90.00
_cell.angle_beta   90.00
_cell.angle_gamma   90.00
#
_symmetry.space_group_name_H-M   'P 1'
#
loop_
_entity.id
_entity.type
_entity.pdbx_description
1 polymer ?
#
loop_
_entity_poly.entity_id
_entity_poly.type
_entity_poly.pdbx_seq_one_letter_code
_entity_poly.pdbx_strand_id
1 'polypeptide(L)'
;MYEEGMSYVTDYVTLMDNLIDSATDVKLLRFSGIIENMLGDDESVAQMMNKLRDHVTLSNDTCYYEEIFVNVKQHCARRWNIWKAKLRHDYFNSPWALLSFLAALLVILLTIGQFVTAIIPLVS
;
A
#
# COMPACT_ATOMS: atom_id res chain seq x y z
N MET A 1 -20.74 29.62 5.91
CA MET A 1 -21.56 28.41 6.11
C MET A 1 -21.70 27.55 4.84
N TYR A 2 -21.76 28.12 3.64
CA TYR A 2 -21.73 27.32 2.38
C TYR A 2 -20.31 27.03 1.85
N GLU A 3 -19.30 27.84 2.19
CA GLU A 3 -17.92 27.65 1.72
C GLU A 3 -17.21 26.46 2.42
N GLU A 4 -17.38 26.27 3.73
CA GLU A 4 -16.77 25.15 4.47
C GLU A 4 -17.25 23.78 3.98
N GLY A 5 -18.53 23.64 3.61
CA GLY A 5 -19.10 22.38 3.14
C GLY A 5 -18.62 21.97 1.74
N MET A 6 -18.36 22.93 0.86
CA MET A 6 -17.79 22.64 -0.47
C MET A 6 -16.32 22.24 -0.39
N SER A 7 -15.55 22.84 0.52
CA SER A 7 -14.15 22.46 0.77
C SER A 7 -14.04 21.01 1.26
N TYR A 8 -14.88 20.57 2.20
CA TYR A 8 -14.85 19.18 2.70
C TYR A 8 -15.07 18.12 1.61
N VAL A 9 -16.07 18.31 0.74
CA VAL A 9 -16.38 17.37 -0.34
C VAL A 9 -15.27 17.36 -1.38
N THR A 10 -14.75 18.53 -1.74
CA THR A 10 -13.62 18.70 -2.67
C THR A 10 -12.38 17.98 -2.14
N ASP A 11 -12.03 18.19 -0.86
CA ASP A 11 -10.89 17.55 -0.21
C ASP A 11 -11.06 16.03 -0.12
N TYR A 12 -12.28 15.54 0.13
CA TYR A 12 -12.57 14.11 0.11
C TYR A 12 -12.37 13.53 -1.29
N VAL A 13 -12.92 14.18 -2.34
CA VAL A 13 -12.75 13.71 -3.72
C VAL A 13 -11.27 13.70 -4.10
N THR A 14 -10.49 14.70 -3.70
CA THR A 14 -9.03 14.71 -3.90
C THR A 14 -8.35 13.57 -3.14
N LEU A 15 -8.73 13.28 -1.90
CA LEU A 15 -8.20 12.14 -1.16
C LEU A 15 -8.50 10.82 -1.90
N MET A 16 -9.73 10.65 -2.39
CA MET A 16 -10.15 9.42 -3.06
C MET A 16 -9.51 9.26 -4.44
N ASP A 17 -9.35 10.34 -5.21
CA ASP A 17 -8.64 10.34 -6.49
C ASP A 17 -7.17 9.92 -6.32
N ASN A 18 -6.50 10.37 -5.25
CA ASN A 18 -5.13 9.91 -4.94
C ASN A 18 -5.06 8.41 -4.59
N LEU A 19 -6.17 7.77 -4.24
CA LEU A 19 -6.24 6.35 -3.89
C LEU A 19 -6.76 5.49 -5.05
N ILE A 20 -7.46 6.06 -6.03
CA ILE A 20 -8.18 5.34 -7.08
C ILE A 20 -7.70 5.82 -8.45
N ASP A 21 -6.87 5.03 -9.09
CA ASP A 21 -6.47 5.26 -10.50
C ASP A 21 -7.14 4.23 -11.42
N SER A 22 -7.35 3.00 -10.92
CA SER A 22 -7.85 1.86 -11.67
C SER A 22 -8.95 1.07 -10.94
N ALA A 23 -9.66 0.20 -11.67
CA ALA A 23 -10.62 -0.75 -11.09
C ALA A 23 -9.98 -1.67 -10.02
N THR A 24 -8.67 -1.93 -10.13
CA THR A 24 -7.96 -2.76 -9.13
C THR A 24 -7.88 -2.05 -7.79
N ASP A 25 -7.72 -0.73 -7.79
CA ASP A 25 -7.65 0.09 -6.58
C ASP A 25 -9.03 0.15 -5.90
N VAL A 26 -10.10 0.36 -6.69
CA VAL A 26 -11.48 0.29 -6.21
C VAL A 26 -11.77 -1.07 -5.56
N LYS A 27 -11.38 -2.17 -6.22
CA LYS A 27 -11.55 -3.52 -5.70
C LYS A 27 -10.82 -3.71 -4.37
N LEU A 28 -9.61 -3.19 -4.24
CA LEU A 28 -8.82 -3.26 -3.01
C LEU A 28 -9.46 -2.46 -1.87
N LEU A 29 -9.92 -1.24 -2.14
CA LEU A 29 -10.57 -0.38 -1.16
C LEU A 29 -11.92 -0.97 -0.71
N ARG A 30 -12.67 -1.55 -1.64
CA ARG A 30 -13.91 -2.29 -1.34
C ARG A 30 -13.65 -3.50 -0.47
N PHE A 31 -12.64 -4.32 -0.78
CA PHE A 31 -12.28 -5.47 0.07
C PHE A 31 -11.80 -5.04 1.45
N SER A 32 -11.23 -3.85 1.56
CA SER A 32 -10.82 -3.25 2.84
C SER A 32 -11.98 -2.60 3.59
N GLY A 33 -13.19 -2.59 3.03
CA GLY A 33 -14.38 -1.98 3.63
C GLY A 33 -14.38 -0.45 3.63
N ILE A 34 -13.53 0.18 2.82
CA ILE A 34 -13.37 1.64 2.77
C ILE A 34 -14.44 2.29 1.88
N ILE A 35 -14.85 1.60 0.81
CA ILE A 35 -15.85 2.09 -0.15
C ILE A 35 -16.87 0.98 -0.43
N GLU A 36 -18.12 1.37 -0.59
CA GLU A 36 -19.16 0.52 -1.16
C GLU A 36 -19.35 0.83 -2.64
N ASN A 37 -19.35 -0.21 -3.47
CA ASN A 37 -19.63 -0.06 -4.89
C ASN A 37 -21.15 -0.04 -5.13
N MET A 38 -21.68 1.14 -5.44
CA MET A 38 -23.10 1.34 -5.81
C MET A 38 -23.32 1.49 -7.32
N LEU A 39 -22.26 1.46 -8.13
CA LEU A 39 -22.32 1.64 -9.59
C LEU A 39 -22.34 0.30 -10.35
N GLY A 40 -22.26 -0.82 -9.63
CA GLY A 40 -22.40 -2.17 -10.17
C GLY A 40 -21.08 -2.86 -10.50
N ASP A 41 -20.09 -2.13 -10.99
CA ASP A 41 -18.75 -2.66 -11.29
C ASP A 41 -17.63 -1.68 -10.88
N ASP A 42 -16.43 -2.22 -10.64
CA ASP A 42 -15.31 -1.46 -10.08
C ASP A 42 -14.69 -0.48 -11.10
N GLU A 43 -14.86 -0.73 -12.40
CA GLU A 43 -14.38 0.13 -13.49
C GLU A 43 -15.23 1.40 -13.59
N SER A 44 -16.54 1.28 -13.45
CA SER A 44 -17.47 2.42 -13.42
C SER A 44 -17.14 3.40 -12.28
N VAL A 45 -16.76 2.90 -11.10
CA VAL A 45 -16.33 3.74 -9.97
C VAL A 45 -15.02 4.45 -10.28
N ALA A 46 -14.03 3.75 -10.83
CA ALA A 46 -12.74 4.33 -11.19
C ALA A 46 -12.89 5.42 -12.26
N GLN A 47 -13.73 5.19 -13.28
CA GLN A 47 -14.02 6.17 -14.32
C GLN A 47 -14.77 7.40 -13.78
N MET A 48 -15.70 7.20 -12.84
CA MET A 48 -16.39 8.30 -12.19
C MET A 48 -15.40 9.20 -11.44
N MET A 49 -14.51 8.62 -10.64
CA MET A 49 -13.50 9.37 -9.88
C MET A 49 -12.52 10.09 -10.79
N ASN A 50 -12.00 9.42 -11.82
CA ASN A 50 -11.11 10.03 -12.80
C ASN A 50 -11.74 11.23 -13.54
N LYS A 51 -13.05 11.16 -13.85
CA LYS A 51 -13.79 12.30 -14.44
C LYS A 51 -14.06 13.41 -13.44
N LEU A 52 -14.33 13.07 -12.18
CA LEU A 52 -14.52 14.05 -11.11
C LEU A 52 -13.24 14.86 -10.87
N ARG A 53 -12.07 14.22 -10.87
CA ARG A 53 -10.76 14.88 -10.74
C ARG A 53 -10.62 16.07 -11.68
N ASP A 54 -10.99 15.90 -12.95
CA ASP A 54 -10.83 16.93 -13.99
C ASP A 54 -11.67 18.20 -13.72
N HIS A 55 -12.69 18.10 -12.85
CA HIS A 55 -13.61 19.17 -12.52
C HIS A 55 -13.47 19.70 -11.09
N VAL A 56 -12.58 19.12 -10.29
CA VAL A 56 -12.34 19.52 -8.90
C VAL A 56 -11.20 20.52 -8.85
N THR A 57 -11.53 21.78 -8.56
CA THR A 57 -10.55 22.83 -8.28
C THR A 57 -10.25 22.87 -6.78
N LEU A 58 -8.99 22.61 -6.41
CA LEU A 58 -8.54 22.79 -5.04
C LEU A 58 -8.59 24.26 -4.66
N SER A 59 -9.34 24.57 -3.60
CA SER A 59 -9.28 25.87 -2.92
C SER A 59 -7.94 25.97 -2.17
N ASN A 60 -7.33 27.16 -2.17
CA ASN A 60 -6.08 27.45 -1.44
C ASN A 60 -6.24 27.48 0.10
N ASP A 61 -7.41 27.13 0.61
CA ASP A 61 -7.71 27.05 2.04
C ASP A 61 -7.18 25.75 2.67
N THR A 62 -7.25 25.66 3.99
CA THR A 62 -6.82 24.49 4.77
C THR A 62 -7.58 23.24 4.34
N CYS A 63 -6.85 22.21 3.87
CA CYS A 63 -7.43 20.91 3.51
C CYS A 63 -7.94 20.20 4.77
N TYR A 64 -9.22 19.83 4.80
CA TYR A 64 -9.83 19.16 5.95
C TYR A 64 -9.12 17.85 6.33
N TYR A 65 -8.55 17.14 5.35
CA TYR A 65 -7.87 15.87 5.53
C TYR A 65 -6.34 15.98 5.55
N GLU A 66 -5.79 17.16 5.79
CA GLU A 66 -4.34 17.40 5.82
C GLU A 66 -3.60 16.41 6.74
N GLU A 67 -4.13 16.17 7.95
CA GLU A 67 -3.53 15.24 8.91
C GLU A 67 -3.44 13.81 8.35
N ILE A 68 -4.44 13.37 7.58
CA ILE A 68 -4.42 12.05 6.93
C ILE A 68 -3.29 12.00 5.91
N PHE A 69 -3.14 13.02 5.07
CA PHE A 69 -2.03 13.09 4.11
C PHE A 69 -0.66 13.08 4.79
N VAL A 70 -0.50 13.82 5.89
CA VAL A 70 0.73 13.85 6.67
C VAL A 70 1.03 12.46 7.26
N ASN A 71 0.03 11.81 7.86
CA ASN A 71 0.17 10.49 8.47
C ASN A 71 0.52 9.42 7.42
N VAL A 72 -0.13 9.44 6.25
CA VAL A 72 0.16 8.52 5.14
C VAL A 72 1.58 8.75 4.62
N LYS A 73 1.98 10.01 4.39
CA LYS A 73 3.36 10.34 3.96
C LYS A 73 4.39 9.88 4.99
N GLN A 74 4.15 10.13 6.26
CA GLN A 74 5.05 9.68 7.33
C GLN A 74 5.13 8.16 7.39
N HIS A 75 3.99 7.46 7.24
CA HIS A 75 3.96 6.00 7.16
C HIS A 75 4.80 5.49 5.98
N CYS A 76 4.60 6.01 4.77
CA CYS A 76 5.35 5.61 3.58
C CYS A 76 6.85 5.94 3.70
N ALA A 77 7.21 7.02 4.39
CA ALA A 77 8.61 7.42 4.60
C ALA A 77 9.35 6.59 5.65
N ARG A 78 8.65 5.81 6.49
CA ARG A 78 9.33 4.94 7.48
C ARG A 78 10.18 3.90 6.76
N ARG A 79 11.48 3.84 7.11
CA ARG A 79 12.46 2.90 6.52
C ARG A 79 11.92 1.47 6.48
N TRP A 80 11.30 0.99 7.57
CA TRP A 80 10.70 -0.34 7.64
C TRP A 80 9.65 -0.58 6.55
N ASN A 81 8.77 0.39 6.28
CA ASN A 81 7.73 0.27 5.27
C ASN A 81 8.31 0.30 3.86
N ILE A 82 9.36 1.09 3.62
CA ILE A 82 10.11 1.08 2.36
C ILE A 82 10.73 -0.30 2.11
N TRP A 83 11.42 -0.87 3.11
CA TRP A 83 12.02 -2.20 3.00
C TRP A 83 10.96 -3.28 2.78
N LYS A 84 9.84 -3.22 3.50
CA LYS A 84 8.72 -4.14 3.33
C LYS A 84 8.10 -4.05 1.92
N ALA A 85 7.94 -2.83 1.40
CA ALA A 85 7.42 -2.61 0.05
C ALA A 85 8.36 -3.17 -1.01
N LYS A 86 9.68 -2.93 -0.90
CA LYS A 86 10.69 -3.52 -1.79
C LYS A 86 10.67 -5.04 -1.74
N LEU A 87 10.68 -5.62 -0.53
CA LEU A 87 10.63 -7.07 -0.37
C LEU A 87 9.37 -7.66 -1.01
N ARG A 88 8.21 -6.99 -0.87
CA ARG A 88 6.99 -7.45 -1.52
C ARG A 88 7.02 -7.33 -3.04
N HIS A 89 7.53 -6.22 -3.56
CA HIS A 89 7.62 -6.00 -5.00
C HIS A 89 8.57 -7.00 -5.66
N ASP A 90 9.75 -7.21 -5.07
CA ASP A 90 10.81 -8.02 -5.70
C ASP A 90 10.60 -9.53 -5.46
N TYR A 91 10.11 -9.93 -4.28
CA TYR A 91 10.02 -11.35 -3.91
C TYR A 91 8.61 -11.94 -4.00
N PHE A 92 7.55 -11.20 -3.66
CA PHE A 92 6.19 -11.77 -3.67
C PHE A 92 5.54 -11.74 -5.07
N ASN A 93 5.99 -10.88 -5.99
CA ASN A 93 5.52 -10.91 -7.38
C ASN A 93 6.22 -11.97 -8.24
N SER A 94 7.38 -12.48 -7.81
CA SER A 94 8.12 -13.53 -8.52
C SER A 94 8.09 -14.81 -7.69
N PRO A 95 7.25 -15.81 -8.03
CA PRO A 95 7.20 -17.07 -7.28
C PRO A 95 8.56 -17.79 -7.23
N TRP A 96 9.40 -17.61 -8.25
CA TRP A 96 10.76 -18.13 -8.29
C TRP A 96 11.71 -17.45 -7.32
N ALA A 97 11.59 -16.14 -7.12
CA ALA A 97 12.39 -15.40 -6.15
C ALA A 97 12.09 -15.86 -4.72
N LEU A 98 10.80 -16.07 -4.42
CA LEU A 98 10.37 -16.60 -3.12
C LEU A 98 10.91 -18.00 -2.87
N LEU A 99 10.82 -18.90 -3.86
CA LEU A 99 11.34 -20.27 -3.73
C LEU A 99 12.86 -20.27 -3.52
N SER A 100 13.59 -19.43 -4.25
CA SER A 100 15.04 -19.30 -4.14
C SER A 100 15.45 -18.78 -2.75
N PHE A 101 14.71 -17.79 -2.23
CA PHE A 101 14.92 -17.27 -0.88
C PHE A 101 14.70 -18.34 0.19
N LEU A 102 13.62 -19.14 0.09
CA LEU A 102 13.35 -20.24 1.02
C LEU A 102 14.43 -21.33 0.95
N ALA A 103 14.88 -21.70 -0.26
CA ALA A 103 15.96 -22.66 -0.44
C ALA A 103 17.27 -22.18 0.20
N ALA A 104 17.65 -20.91 -0.03
CA ALA A 104 18.83 -20.31 0.60
C ALA A 104 18.71 -20.29 2.13
N LEU A 105 17.55 -19.93 2.67
CA LEU A 105 17.29 -19.95 4.11
C LEU A 105 17.45 -21.35 4.71
N LEU A 106 16.91 -22.38 4.05
CA LEU A 106 17.06 -23.78 4.47
C LEU A 106 18.53 -24.21 4.47
N VAL A 107 19.28 -23.87 3.42
CA VAL A 107 20.72 -24.16 3.33
C VAL A 107 21.48 -23.49 4.46
N ILE A 108 21.19 -22.23 4.79
CA ILE A 108 21.81 -21.51 5.91
C ILE A 108 21.53 -22.23 7.24
N LEU A 109 20.27 -22.60 7.49
CA LEU A 109 19.88 -23.31 8.72
C LEU A 109 20.59 -24.67 8.85
N LEU A 110 20.66 -25.42 7.75
CA LEU A 110 21.40 -26.68 7.71
C LEU A 110 22.89 -26.47 7.96
N THR A 111 23.49 -25.43 7.37
CA THR A 111 24.92 -25.12 7.52
C THR A 111 25.26 -24.77 8.97
N ILE A 112 24.41 -23.98 9.64
CA ILE A 112 24.57 -23.66 11.06
C ILE A 112 24.48 -24.95 11.91
N GLY A 113 23.50 -25.81 11.63
CA GLY A 113 23.37 -27.11 12.29
C GLY A 113 24.62 -27.97 12.14
N GLN A 114 25.12 -28.12 10.90
CA GLN A 114 26.34 -28.87 10.61
C GLN A 114 27.54 -28.28 11.37
N PHE A 115 27.70 -26.96 11.37
CA PHE A 115 28.79 -26.28 12.05
C PHE A 115 28.78 -26.54 13.57
N VAL A 116 27.61 -26.46 14.21
CA VAL A 116 27.46 -26.76 15.64
C VAL A 116 27.83 -28.21 15.94
N THR A 117 27.32 -29.17 15.15
CA THR A 117 27.62 -30.60 15.35
C THR A 117 29.09 -30.94 15.11
N ALA A 118 29.78 -30.21 14.25
CA ALA A 118 31.20 -30.42 13.94
C ALA A 118 32.13 -29.85 15.02
N ILE A 119 31.74 -28.76 15.71
CA ILE A 119 32.59 -28.09 16.70
C ILE A 119 32.49 -28.71 18.08
N ILE A 120 31.30 -29.18 18.49
CA ILE A 120 31.11 -29.83 19.79
C ILE A 120 32.16 -30.93 20.09
N PRO A 121 32.43 -31.89 19.20
CA PRO A 121 33.45 -32.92 19.43
C PRO A 121 34.90 -32.44 19.30
N LEU A 122 35.13 -31.22 18.81
CA LEU A 122 36.47 -30.63 18.68
C LEU A 122 36.89 -29.87 19.94
N VAL A 123 35.93 -29.43 20.75
CA VAL A 123 36.14 -28.67 21.99
C VAL A 123 36.02 -29.54 23.25
N SER A 124 35.38 -30.72 23.16
CA SER A 124 35.30 -31.72 24.23
C SER A 124 36.50 -32.65 24.27
#